data_AF-A0A8D2D5B4-F1
#
_entry.id   AF-A0A8D2D5B4-F1
#
_cell.length_a   1.000
_cell.length_b   1.000
_cell.length_c   1.000
_cell.angle_alpha   90.00
_cell.angle_beta   90.00
_cell.angle_gamma   90.00
#
_symmetry.space_group_name_H-M   'P 1'
#
loop_
_entity.id
_entity.type
_entity.pdbx_description
1 polymer ?
#
loop_
_entity_poly.entity_id
_entity_poly.type
_entity_poly.pdbx_seq_one_letter_code
_entity_poly.pdbx_strand_id
1 'polypeptide(L)'
;MMLIPTHHFRDIERKPEYLQPEKCVPPPYPGPVGTMWFIRDSCGIACAIVTWFLVLYAEFVVLFVMLIPSRDYVYSIINGIVFNLLAFLALASHCRAMLTDPGAVPKGNATKEFIESLQLKPGQVVYKCPKCCSIKPDRAHHCSVCKRCIRKMDHHCPWVNNCVGENNQKYFVLFTMYIALISLHALIMVGFHFLHCFEEDWTKCSSFSPPTTVILLILLCFEALLFLIFTSVMFGTQVHSICTDETSIERLKRKDQPREHTASWRSVKETFGGDFSLNWFNPFSRPWQPETPSDKDLVRQVSSLSDSTETTEEQSEEIKDEDSIEVIDE
;
A
#
# COMPACT_ATOMS: atom_id res chain seq x y z
N MET A 1 11.12 2.46 45.28
CA MET A 1 11.81 2.40 43.97
C MET A 1 10.72 2.23 42.90
N MET A 2 10.11 3.33 42.49
CA MET A 2 9.05 3.34 41.47
C MET A 2 9.69 3.65 40.13
N LEU A 3 9.62 2.70 39.20
CA LEU A 3 10.03 2.88 37.81
C LEU A 3 8.92 3.64 37.09
N ILE A 4 9.21 4.87 36.71
CA ILE A 4 8.36 5.69 35.83
C ILE A 4 8.57 5.17 34.40
N PRO A 5 7.51 4.79 33.64
CA PRO A 5 7.66 4.42 32.25
C PRO A 5 7.92 5.69 31.41
N THR A 6 9.16 5.87 30.95
CA THR A 6 9.50 6.91 29.97
C THR A 6 8.99 6.48 28.60
N HIS A 7 7.81 6.95 28.22
CA HIS A 7 7.32 6.90 26.84
C HIS A 7 8.20 7.81 25.97
N HIS A 8 9.10 7.24 25.17
CA HIS A 8 9.86 8.01 24.18
C HIS A 8 8.92 8.41 23.03
N PHE A 9 8.38 9.62 23.12
CA PHE A 9 7.74 10.33 22.02
C PHE A 9 8.78 10.56 20.90
N ARG A 10 8.47 10.10 19.68
CA ARG A 10 9.23 10.42 18.46
C ARG A 10 8.87 11.82 17.93
N ASP A 11 8.78 12.80 18.82
CA ASP A 11 8.68 14.22 18.48
C ASP A 11 10.11 14.79 18.38
N ILE A 12 10.81 14.48 17.29
CA ILE A 12 12.06 15.16 16.92
C ILE A 12 11.75 16.11 15.76
N GLU A 13 10.85 17.08 15.98
CA GLU A 13 10.65 18.19 15.04
C GLU A 13 10.58 19.51 15.81
N ARG A 14 11.73 19.98 16.32
CA ARG A 14 11.99 21.42 16.64
C ARG A 14 13.48 21.79 16.60
N LYS A 15 14.30 21.18 15.74
CA LYS A 15 15.66 21.69 15.49
C LYS A 15 15.98 21.76 14.00
N PRO A 16 16.06 22.95 13.38
CA PRO A 16 16.28 23.12 11.93
C PRO A 16 17.66 22.65 11.41
N GLU A 17 18.44 21.92 12.20
CA GLU A 17 19.82 21.52 11.90
C GLU A 17 19.92 20.34 10.91
N TYR A 18 18.84 19.60 10.66
CA TYR A 18 18.78 18.52 9.65
C TYR A 18 18.48 18.99 8.22
N LEU A 19 18.44 20.31 7.99
CA LEU A 19 18.28 20.91 6.66
C LEU A 19 19.61 21.32 6.01
N GLN A 20 20.75 20.99 6.62
CA GLN A 20 22.07 21.23 6.01
C GLN A 20 22.56 19.95 5.31
N PRO A 21 22.64 19.92 3.95
CA PRO A 21 23.18 18.78 3.19
C PRO A 21 24.57 18.33 3.65
N GLU A 22 25.35 19.26 4.18
CA GLU A 22 26.72 19.07 4.70
C GLU A 22 26.79 18.32 6.04
N LYS A 23 25.66 18.15 6.74
CA LYS A 23 25.58 17.45 8.04
C LYS A 23 24.62 16.26 7.96
N CYS A 24 24.89 15.37 7.02
CA CYS A 24 24.23 14.06 6.95
C CYS A 24 24.63 13.20 8.15
N VAL A 25 24.14 13.52 9.35
CA VAL A 25 24.36 12.73 10.55
C VAL A 25 23.25 11.67 10.63
N PRO A 26 23.58 10.36 10.65
CA PRO A 26 22.59 9.32 10.77
C PRO A 26 21.75 9.50 12.05
N PRO A 27 20.44 9.17 12.04
CA PRO A 27 19.63 9.25 13.24
C PRO A 27 20.25 8.37 14.36
N PRO A 28 20.21 8.79 15.64
CA PRO A 28 21.13 8.26 16.64
C PRO A 28 20.98 6.76 16.96
N TYR A 29 19.88 6.11 16.58
CA TYR A 29 19.69 4.68 16.85
C TYR A 29 18.79 4.01 15.81
N PRO A 30 19.14 2.80 15.31
CA PRO A 30 18.15 1.86 14.80
C PRO A 30 17.09 1.64 15.89
N GLY A 31 15.82 1.78 15.55
CA GLY A 31 14.75 1.43 16.50
C GLY A 31 14.88 -0.03 16.93
N PRO A 32 14.42 -0.40 18.14
CA PRO A 32 14.52 -1.76 18.64
C PRO A 32 13.94 -2.77 17.62
N VAL A 33 14.67 -3.87 17.44
CA VAL A 33 14.26 -4.99 16.59
C VAL A 33 12.90 -5.49 17.09
N GLY A 34 11.88 -5.50 16.21
CA GLY A 34 10.51 -5.91 16.55
C GLY A 34 9.50 -4.77 16.72
N THR A 35 9.85 -3.52 16.42
CA THR A 35 8.86 -2.43 16.40
C THR A 35 7.90 -2.62 15.21
N MET A 36 6.59 -2.69 15.46
CA MET A 36 5.56 -2.72 14.43
C MET A 36 5.62 -1.44 13.57
N TRP A 37 5.51 -1.57 12.24
CA TRP A 37 5.48 -0.42 11.34
C TRP A 37 4.14 0.30 11.46
N PHE A 38 4.14 1.55 11.89
CA PHE A 38 2.94 2.38 11.97
C PHE A 38 3.29 3.86 11.82
N ILE A 39 2.59 4.55 10.92
CA ILE A 39 2.79 5.98 10.67
C ILE A 39 1.87 6.78 11.59
N ARG A 40 2.42 7.76 12.30
CA ARG A 40 1.66 8.68 13.16
C ARG A 40 1.16 9.88 12.34
N ASP A 41 0.30 9.62 11.37
CA ASP A 41 -0.40 10.66 10.61
C ASP A 41 -1.85 10.76 11.09
N SER A 42 -2.26 11.95 11.55
CA SER A 42 -3.61 12.16 12.10
C SER A 42 -4.69 11.96 11.04
N CYS A 43 -4.41 12.38 9.80
CA CYS A 43 -5.32 12.20 8.66
C CYS A 43 -5.48 10.70 8.36
N GLY A 44 -4.37 9.98 8.19
CA GLY A 44 -4.38 8.55 7.93
C GLY A 44 -5.05 7.72 9.04
N ILE A 45 -4.81 8.06 10.31
CA ILE A 45 -5.48 7.40 11.45
C ILE A 45 -6.99 7.61 11.39
N ALA A 46 -7.45 8.85 11.13
CA ALA A 46 -8.88 9.13 10.99
C ALA A 46 -9.48 8.36 9.82
N CYS A 47 -8.82 8.33 8.65
CA CYS A 47 -9.26 7.56 7.50
C CYS A 47 -9.37 6.05 7.81
N ALA A 48 -8.37 5.47 8.49
CA ALA A 48 -8.39 4.07 8.89
C ALA A 48 -9.55 3.75 9.84
N ILE A 49 -9.81 4.62 10.83
CA ILE A 49 -10.94 4.48 11.74
C ILE A 49 -12.28 4.52 10.97
N VAL A 50 -12.42 5.48 10.05
CA VAL A 50 -13.62 5.61 9.21
C VAL A 50 -13.82 4.34 8.37
N THR A 51 -12.77 3.78 7.76
CA THR A 51 -12.85 2.51 7.01
C THR A 51 -13.44 1.38 7.86
N TRP A 52 -13.00 1.25 9.11
CA TRP A 52 -13.52 0.21 10.00
C TRP A 52 -14.99 0.44 10.38
N PHE A 53 -15.37 1.68 10.68
CA PHE A 53 -16.76 2.01 10.98
C PHE A 53 -17.70 1.76 9.81
N LEU A 54 -17.27 2.04 8.58
CA LEU A 54 -18.07 1.78 7.37
C LEU A 54 -18.31 0.27 7.18
N VAL A 55 -17.27 -0.55 7.28
CA VAL A 55 -17.42 -2.02 7.18
C VAL A 55 -18.34 -2.56 8.28
N LEU A 56 -18.20 -2.07 9.52
CA LEU A 56 -19.07 -2.47 10.64
C LEU A 56 -20.52 -1.99 10.45
N TYR A 57 -20.72 -0.81 9.88
CA TYR A 57 -22.05 -0.32 9.53
C TYR A 57 -22.69 -1.21 8.46
N ALA A 58 -21.96 -1.55 7.39
CA ALA A 58 -22.46 -2.44 6.35
C ALA A 58 -22.80 -3.83 6.90
N GLU A 59 -21.96 -4.38 7.78
CA GLU A 59 -22.23 -5.62 8.51
C GLU A 59 -23.49 -5.52 9.36
N PHE A 60 -23.66 -4.43 10.12
CA PHE A 60 -24.85 -4.20 10.91
C PHE A 60 -26.12 -4.21 10.06
N VAL A 61 -26.13 -3.46 8.95
CA VAL A 61 -27.31 -3.38 8.07
C VAL A 61 -27.60 -4.74 7.43
N VAL A 62 -26.60 -5.40 6.86
CA VAL A 62 -26.79 -6.71 6.23
C VAL A 62 -27.30 -7.74 7.23
N LEU A 63 -26.68 -7.87 8.39
CA LEU A 63 -27.06 -8.90 9.35
C LEU A 63 -28.40 -8.60 10.03
N PHE A 64 -28.57 -7.41 10.60
CA PHE A 64 -29.71 -7.12 11.46
C PHE A 64 -30.93 -6.59 10.72
N VAL A 65 -30.75 -5.92 9.58
CA VAL A 65 -31.85 -5.34 8.80
C VAL A 65 -32.35 -6.33 7.75
N MET A 66 -31.45 -7.12 7.13
CA MET A 66 -31.78 -7.97 5.97
C MET A 66 -31.80 -9.47 6.28
N LEU A 67 -30.73 -10.03 6.86
CA LEU A 67 -30.59 -11.49 6.99
C LEU A 67 -31.31 -12.08 8.20
N ILE A 68 -31.26 -11.44 9.37
CA ILE A 68 -31.95 -11.92 10.57
C ILE A 68 -33.48 -11.91 10.40
N PRO A 69 -34.10 -10.87 9.82
CA PRO A 69 -35.55 -10.85 9.59
C PRO A 69 -36.02 -11.75 8.44
N SER A 70 -35.11 -12.20 7.57
CA SER A 70 -35.44 -13.07 6.43
C SER A 70 -35.96 -14.44 6.92
N ARG A 71 -37.06 -14.90 6.30
CA ARG A 71 -37.67 -16.21 6.60
C ARG A 71 -36.91 -17.37 5.97
N ASP A 72 -36.13 -17.12 4.92
CA ASP A 72 -35.32 -18.13 4.27
C ASP A 72 -33.98 -18.27 5.02
N TYR A 73 -33.94 -19.26 5.92
CA TYR A 73 -32.74 -19.57 6.71
C TYR A 73 -31.55 -19.98 5.85
N VAL A 74 -31.76 -20.65 4.71
CA VAL A 74 -30.67 -21.09 3.84
C VAL A 74 -30.05 -19.88 3.16
N TYR A 75 -30.87 -18.98 2.63
CA TYR A 75 -30.43 -17.69 2.11
C TYR A 75 -29.66 -16.90 3.18
N SER A 76 -30.21 -16.77 4.38
CA SER A 76 -29.60 -15.98 5.46
C SER A 76 -28.25 -16.55 5.91
N ILE A 77 -28.13 -17.87 6.05
CA ILE A 77 -26.87 -18.51 6.45
C ILE A 77 -25.81 -18.37 5.36
N ILE A 78 -26.15 -18.65 4.10
CA ILE A 78 -25.18 -18.60 3.00
C ILE A 78 -24.65 -17.17 2.81
N ASN A 79 -25.56 -16.20 2.66
CA ASN A 79 -25.14 -14.80 2.46
C ASN A 79 -24.45 -14.24 3.71
N GLY A 80 -24.89 -14.64 4.90
CA GLY A 80 -24.25 -14.26 6.16
C GLY A 80 -22.80 -14.74 6.23
N ILE A 81 -22.54 -16.02 5.91
CA ILE A 81 -21.19 -16.58 5.87
C ILE A 81 -20.33 -15.87 4.82
N VAL A 82 -20.86 -15.68 3.60
CA VAL A 82 -20.12 -15.04 2.51
C VAL A 82 -19.75 -13.60 2.87
N PHE A 83 -20.72 -12.82 3.36
CA PHE A 83 -20.50 -11.43 3.74
C PHE A 83 -19.48 -11.28 4.87
N ASN A 84 -19.62 -12.07 5.94
CA ASN A 84 -18.68 -12.06 7.08
C ASN A 84 -17.27 -12.50 6.68
N LEU A 85 -17.15 -13.52 5.82
CA LEU A 85 -15.85 -13.97 5.32
C LEU A 85 -15.16 -12.87 4.50
N LEU A 86 -15.90 -12.21 3.59
CA LEU A 86 -15.37 -11.10 2.80
C LEU A 86 -14.99 -9.91 3.69
N ALA A 87 -15.81 -9.57 4.69
CA ALA A 87 -15.52 -8.49 5.64
C ALA A 87 -14.25 -8.78 6.45
N PHE A 88 -14.13 -10.00 6.97
CA PHE A 88 -12.93 -10.44 7.69
C PHE A 88 -11.67 -10.37 6.82
N LEU A 89 -11.74 -10.87 5.59
CA LEU A 89 -10.61 -10.84 4.65
C LEU A 89 -10.24 -9.40 4.24
N ALA A 90 -11.23 -8.52 4.06
CA ALA A 90 -11.01 -7.11 3.78
C ALA A 90 -10.30 -6.41 4.94
N LEU A 91 -10.80 -6.55 6.18
CA LEU A 91 -10.22 -5.95 7.37
C LEU A 91 -8.84 -6.54 7.71
N ALA A 92 -8.65 -7.84 7.53
CA ALA A 92 -7.34 -8.47 7.68
C ALA A 92 -6.34 -7.92 6.65
N SER A 93 -6.73 -7.79 5.38
CA SER A 93 -5.89 -7.21 4.33
C SER A 93 -5.57 -5.74 4.61
N HIS A 94 -6.54 -4.96 5.08
CA HIS A 94 -6.36 -3.57 5.50
C HIS A 94 -5.35 -3.43 6.63
N CYS A 95 -5.51 -4.22 7.71
CA CYS A 95 -4.56 -4.31 8.81
C CYS A 95 -3.14 -4.62 8.32
N ARG A 96 -3.00 -5.59 7.42
CA ARG A 96 -1.70 -5.96 6.85
C ARG A 96 -1.10 -4.85 6.00
N ALA A 97 -1.89 -4.17 5.16
CA ALA A 97 -1.43 -3.03 4.37
C ALA A 97 -0.96 -1.86 5.27
N MET A 98 -1.69 -1.60 6.36
CA MET A 98 -1.39 -0.55 7.33
C MET A 98 -0.13 -0.84 8.17
N LEU A 99 0.02 -2.07 8.65
CA LEU A 99 1.01 -2.43 9.67
C LEU A 99 2.28 -3.09 9.12
N THR A 100 2.34 -3.34 7.82
CA THR A 100 3.55 -3.89 7.16
C THR A 100 4.46 -2.77 6.71
N ASP A 101 5.76 -2.92 6.93
CA ASP A 101 6.77 -2.05 6.34
C ASP A 101 6.65 -2.11 4.80
N PRO A 102 6.37 -1.00 4.11
CA PRO A 102 6.15 -0.98 2.67
C PRO A 102 7.43 -1.18 1.85
N GLY A 103 8.59 -1.33 2.48
CA GLY A 103 9.90 -1.45 1.84
C GLY A 103 10.79 -0.25 2.13
N ALA A 104 10.82 0.21 3.36
CA ALA A 104 11.55 1.39 3.78
C ALA A 104 13.06 1.21 3.70
N VAL A 105 13.73 2.18 3.08
CA VAL A 105 15.19 2.21 2.98
C VAL A 105 15.78 2.61 4.34
N PRO A 106 16.86 1.93 4.80
CA PRO A 106 17.62 2.33 5.98
C PRO A 106 18.10 3.78 5.88
N LYS A 107 18.00 4.54 6.97
CA LYS A 107 18.53 5.91 7.03
C LYS A 107 20.03 5.88 7.30
N GLY A 108 20.74 6.88 6.83
CA GLY A 108 22.15 7.06 7.18
C GLY A 108 23.11 6.08 6.51
N ASN A 109 22.67 5.29 5.54
CA ASN A 109 23.56 4.39 4.80
C ASN A 109 24.40 5.12 3.73
N ALA A 110 24.22 6.42 3.51
CA ALA A 110 25.05 7.21 2.59
C ALA A 110 26.36 7.68 3.25
N THR A 111 27.09 6.80 3.92
CA THR A 111 28.44 7.13 4.44
C THR A 111 29.48 7.03 3.33
N LYS A 112 30.62 7.72 3.48
CA LYS A 112 31.72 7.63 2.50
C LYS A 112 32.24 6.19 2.42
N GLU A 113 32.42 5.53 3.57
CA GLU A 113 32.90 4.14 3.59
C GLU A 113 31.93 3.19 2.89
N PHE A 114 30.61 3.40 3.05
CA PHE A 114 29.62 2.59 2.38
C PHE A 114 29.65 2.81 0.86
N ILE A 115 29.75 4.06 0.40
CA ILE A 115 29.85 4.38 -1.03
C ILE A 115 31.12 3.79 -1.64
N GLU A 116 32.26 3.90 -0.96
CA GLU A 116 33.53 3.28 -1.40
C GLU A 116 33.43 1.75 -1.43
N SER A 117 32.71 1.15 -0.47
CA SER A 117 32.47 -0.29 -0.44
C SER A 117 31.61 -0.80 -1.61
N LEU A 118 30.86 0.08 -2.28
CA LEU A 118 30.03 -0.29 -3.43
C LEU A 118 30.85 -0.63 -4.69
N GLN A 119 32.16 -0.36 -4.70
CA GLN A 119 33.04 -0.64 -5.84
C GLN A 119 32.46 -0.12 -7.18
N LEU A 120 31.97 1.12 -7.16
CA LEU A 120 31.34 1.74 -8.31
C LEU A 120 32.33 1.84 -9.47
N LYS A 121 31.86 1.55 -10.69
CA LYS A 121 32.64 1.79 -11.91
C LYS A 121 32.74 3.32 -12.16
N PRO A 122 33.82 3.81 -12.79
CA PRO A 122 33.90 5.19 -13.27
C PRO A 122 32.67 5.54 -14.12
N GLY A 123 32.11 6.75 -13.94
CA GLY A 123 30.88 7.19 -14.62
C GLY A 123 29.54 6.72 -13.99
N GLN A 124 29.57 5.89 -12.93
CA GLN A 124 28.34 5.37 -12.32
C GLN A 124 27.70 6.37 -11.35
N VAL A 125 26.47 6.79 -11.67
CA VAL A 125 25.71 7.78 -10.86
C VAL A 125 24.93 7.09 -9.74
N VAL A 126 25.09 7.57 -8.51
CA VAL A 126 24.32 7.12 -7.34
C VAL A 126 23.47 8.26 -6.79
N TYR A 127 22.16 8.03 -6.72
CA TYR A 127 21.23 9.00 -6.16
C TYR A 127 21.19 8.92 -4.63
N LYS A 128 21.19 10.08 -3.98
CA LYS A 128 21.07 10.19 -2.52
C LYS A 128 19.78 10.89 -2.14
N CYS A 129 19.23 10.55 -0.98
CA CYS A 129 18.15 11.31 -0.38
C CYS A 129 18.72 12.20 0.74
N PRO A 130 18.70 13.54 0.58
CA PRO A 130 19.25 14.44 1.61
C PRO A 130 18.46 14.34 2.93
N LYS A 131 17.14 14.13 2.87
CA LYS A 131 16.26 14.03 4.05
C LYS A 131 16.45 12.73 4.85
N CYS A 132 16.90 11.66 4.20
CA CYS A 132 17.13 10.36 4.84
C CYS A 132 18.61 10.05 5.06
N CYS A 133 19.51 10.86 4.50
CA CYS A 133 20.94 10.62 4.42
C CYS A 133 21.21 9.19 3.91
N SER A 134 20.45 8.77 2.91
CA SER A 134 20.46 7.39 2.43
C SER A 134 20.71 7.31 0.94
N ILE A 135 21.47 6.31 0.51
CA ILE A 135 21.54 5.93 -0.90
C ILE A 135 20.15 5.48 -1.30
N LYS A 136 19.66 6.04 -2.41
CA LYS A 136 18.33 5.79 -2.93
C LYS A 136 18.44 4.65 -3.94
N PRO A 137 17.94 3.44 -3.61
CA PRO A 137 17.88 2.36 -4.58
C PRO A 137 17.05 2.76 -5.79
N ASP A 138 17.23 2.05 -6.90
CA ASP A 138 16.41 2.27 -8.08
C ASP A 138 14.91 2.16 -7.74
N ARG A 139 14.09 3.00 -8.39
CA ARG A 139 12.63 3.10 -8.19
C ARG A 139 12.18 3.43 -6.76
N ALA A 140 13.09 3.78 -5.85
CA ALA A 140 12.72 4.24 -4.52
C ALA A 140 12.26 5.71 -4.57
N HIS A 141 11.37 6.14 -3.69
CA HIS A 141 10.99 7.56 -3.59
C HIS A 141 10.81 7.99 -2.14
N HIS A 142 11.14 9.25 -1.82
CA HIS A 142 10.97 9.80 -0.48
C HIS A 142 9.53 10.24 -0.26
N CYS A 143 8.84 9.62 0.71
CA CYS A 143 7.54 10.08 1.16
C CYS A 143 7.71 11.07 2.32
N SER A 144 7.21 12.29 2.15
CA SER A 144 7.25 13.34 3.18
C SER A 144 6.38 13.00 4.40
N VAL A 145 5.30 12.23 4.23
CA VAL A 145 4.42 11.81 5.35
C VAL A 145 5.08 10.69 6.15
N CYS A 146 5.57 9.63 5.49
CA CYS A 146 6.27 8.53 6.16
C CYS A 146 7.69 8.89 6.63
N LYS A 147 8.25 10.03 6.17
CA LYS A 147 9.60 10.53 6.47
C LYS A 147 10.70 9.49 6.17
N ARG A 148 10.49 8.73 5.09
CA ARG A 148 11.28 7.57 4.67
C ARG A 148 11.30 7.46 3.14
N CYS A 149 12.42 7.01 2.59
CA CYS A 149 12.45 6.48 1.23
C CYS A 149 11.82 5.08 1.21
N ILE A 150 10.92 4.83 0.25
CA ILE A 150 10.21 3.56 0.09
C ILE A 150 10.61 2.96 -1.26
N ARG A 151 11.00 1.67 -1.29
CA ARG A 151 11.34 0.92 -2.52
C ARG A 151 10.08 0.62 -3.34
N LYS A 152 10.21 0.70 -4.68
CA LYS A 152 9.10 0.62 -5.65
C LYS A 152 7.85 1.36 -5.13
N MET A 153 8.05 2.61 -4.69
CA MET A 153 6.97 3.40 -4.10
C MET A 153 5.90 3.65 -5.16
N ASP A 154 4.67 3.23 -4.89
CA ASP A 154 3.53 3.60 -5.71
C ASP A 154 2.96 4.94 -5.21
N HIS A 155 2.33 4.94 -4.05
CA HIS A 155 1.76 6.17 -3.47
C HIS A 155 1.71 6.11 -1.94
N HIS A 156 1.46 7.28 -1.33
CA HIS A 156 1.01 7.34 0.06
C HIS A 156 -0.51 7.32 0.10
N CYS A 157 -1.10 6.38 0.84
CA CYS A 157 -2.54 6.21 0.90
C CYS A 157 -3.04 6.50 2.33
N PRO A 158 -3.78 7.61 2.53
CA PRO A 158 -4.35 7.92 3.84
C PRO A 158 -5.29 6.82 4.36
N TRP A 159 -6.04 6.16 3.48
CA TRP A 159 -7.01 5.13 3.84
C TRP A 159 -6.40 3.86 4.46
N VAL A 160 -5.11 3.59 4.23
CA VAL A 160 -4.36 2.53 4.92
C VAL A 160 -3.31 3.10 5.87
N ASN A 161 -3.29 4.42 6.10
CA ASN A 161 -2.31 5.12 6.94
C ASN A 161 -0.85 4.69 6.67
N ASN A 162 -0.52 4.44 5.40
CA ASN A 162 0.79 3.91 5.02
C ASN A 162 1.10 4.22 3.55
N CYS A 163 2.38 4.10 3.19
CA CYS A 163 2.76 3.97 1.78
C CYS A 163 2.37 2.60 1.24
N VAL A 164 2.02 2.55 -0.03
CA VAL A 164 1.96 1.33 -0.82
C VAL A 164 3.28 1.21 -1.58
N GLY A 165 4.01 0.14 -1.31
CA GLY A 165 5.30 -0.16 -1.93
C GLY A 165 5.52 -1.66 -2.05
N GLU A 166 6.73 -2.05 -2.43
CA GLU A 166 7.10 -3.44 -2.75
C GLU A 166 6.60 -4.48 -1.73
N ASN A 167 6.78 -4.23 -0.43
CA ASN A 167 6.55 -5.23 0.61
C ASN A 167 5.10 -5.34 1.08
N ASN A 168 4.22 -4.40 0.71
CA ASN A 168 2.81 -4.41 1.13
C ASN A 168 1.80 -4.24 -0.02
N GLN A 169 2.26 -4.13 -1.27
CA GLN A 169 1.42 -4.01 -2.46
C GLN A 169 0.39 -5.14 -2.57
N LYS A 170 0.79 -6.39 -2.28
CA LYS A 170 -0.12 -7.55 -2.23
C LYS A 170 -1.33 -7.29 -1.33
N TYR A 171 -1.08 -6.81 -0.10
CA TYR A 171 -2.13 -6.58 0.89
C TYR A 171 -3.08 -5.46 0.47
N PHE A 172 -2.54 -4.41 -0.15
CA PHE A 172 -3.36 -3.33 -0.71
C PHE A 172 -4.27 -3.82 -1.86
N VAL A 173 -3.75 -4.65 -2.76
CA VAL A 173 -4.55 -5.26 -3.84
C VAL A 173 -5.65 -6.15 -3.28
N LEU A 174 -5.34 -7.01 -2.31
CA LEU A 174 -6.35 -7.84 -1.65
C LEU A 174 -7.42 -7.01 -0.94
N PHE A 175 -7.01 -5.95 -0.22
CA PHE A 175 -7.95 -5.03 0.43
C PHE A 175 -8.92 -4.41 -0.57
N THR A 176 -8.42 -3.82 -1.66
CA THR A 176 -9.28 -3.20 -2.68
C THR A 176 -10.21 -4.21 -3.36
N MET A 177 -9.70 -5.41 -3.67
CA MET A 177 -10.50 -6.50 -4.24
C MET A 177 -11.63 -6.94 -3.29
N TYR A 178 -11.33 -7.20 -2.01
CA TYR A 178 -12.35 -7.65 -1.06
C TYR A 178 -13.40 -6.58 -0.76
N ILE A 179 -13.00 -5.30 -0.72
CA ILE A 179 -13.97 -4.19 -0.60
C ILE A 179 -14.85 -4.09 -1.85
N ALA A 180 -14.32 -4.28 -3.05
CA ALA A 180 -15.13 -4.31 -4.27
C ALA A 180 -16.14 -5.47 -4.23
N LEU A 181 -15.69 -6.67 -3.86
CA LEU A 181 -16.53 -7.87 -3.78
C LEU A 181 -17.64 -7.75 -2.73
N ILE A 182 -17.33 -7.29 -1.51
CA ILE A 182 -18.34 -7.10 -0.47
C ILE A 182 -19.34 -6.01 -0.82
N SER A 183 -18.90 -4.93 -1.49
CA SER A 183 -19.78 -3.85 -1.94
C SER A 183 -20.73 -4.31 -3.05
N LEU A 184 -20.22 -5.07 -4.03
CA LEU A 184 -21.05 -5.69 -5.06
C LEU A 184 -22.07 -6.65 -4.44
N HIS A 185 -21.62 -7.49 -3.50
CA HIS A 185 -22.50 -8.42 -2.79
C HIS A 185 -23.60 -7.69 -2.00
N ALA A 186 -23.26 -6.60 -1.30
CA ALA A 186 -24.23 -5.77 -0.59
C ALA A 186 -25.29 -5.19 -1.55
N LEU A 187 -24.88 -4.62 -2.70
CA LEU A 187 -25.82 -4.07 -3.69
C LEU A 187 -26.78 -5.13 -4.24
N ILE A 188 -26.27 -6.32 -4.53
CA ILE A 188 -27.08 -7.46 -4.99
C ILE A 188 -28.11 -7.83 -3.91
N MET A 189 -27.67 -7.96 -2.65
CA MET A 189 -28.58 -8.28 -1.54
C MET A 189 -29.62 -7.19 -1.31
N VAL A 190 -29.26 -5.90 -1.39
CA VAL A 190 -30.24 -4.81 -1.23
C VAL A 190 -31.26 -4.85 -2.37
N GLY A 191 -30.83 -5.12 -3.60
CA GLY A 191 -31.73 -5.34 -4.73
C GLY A 191 -32.73 -6.48 -4.48
N PHE A 192 -32.25 -7.64 -4.04
CA PHE A 192 -33.13 -8.76 -3.70
C PHE A 192 -34.06 -8.46 -2.53
N HIS A 193 -33.56 -7.81 -1.47
CA HIS A 193 -34.38 -7.41 -0.33
C HIS A 193 -35.50 -6.44 -0.76
N PHE A 194 -35.18 -5.48 -1.63
CA PHE A 194 -36.18 -4.54 -2.17
C PHE A 194 -37.26 -5.27 -2.99
N LEU A 195 -36.86 -6.20 -3.86
CA LEU A 195 -37.81 -6.97 -4.68
C LEU A 195 -38.73 -7.84 -3.82
N HIS A 196 -38.17 -8.55 -2.84
CA HIS A 196 -38.94 -9.42 -1.95
C HIS A 196 -39.91 -8.63 -1.06
N CYS A 197 -39.45 -7.51 -0.51
CA CYS A 197 -40.27 -6.66 0.34
C CYS A 197 -41.32 -5.84 -0.41
N PHE A 198 -41.14 -5.65 -1.72
CA PHE A 198 -42.15 -5.01 -2.55
C PHE A 198 -43.35 -5.94 -2.80
N GLU A 199 -43.09 -7.25 -2.89
CA GLU A 199 -44.14 -8.27 -3.03
C GLU A 199 -44.83 -8.58 -1.70
N GLU A 200 -44.11 -8.52 -0.57
CA GLU A 200 -44.66 -8.69 0.79
C GLU A 200 -45.07 -7.34 1.44
N ASP A 201 -45.72 -7.40 2.61
CA ASP A 201 -45.94 -6.19 3.42
C ASP A 201 -44.59 -5.68 3.98
N TRP A 202 -44.17 -4.48 3.60
CA TRP A 202 -42.91 -3.84 4.06
C TRP A 202 -42.77 -3.77 5.59
N THR A 203 -43.88 -3.81 6.32
CA THR A 203 -43.93 -3.81 7.80
C THR A 203 -43.43 -5.12 8.42
N LYS A 204 -43.33 -6.21 7.66
CA LYS A 204 -42.88 -7.53 8.12
C LYS A 204 -41.44 -7.85 7.72
N CYS A 205 -40.82 -6.98 6.92
CA CYS A 205 -39.51 -7.22 6.31
C CYS A 205 -38.30 -6.93 7.20
N SER A 206 -38.50 -6.20 8.30
CA SER A 206 -37.42 -5.86 9.22
C SER A 206 -37.96 -5.70 10.63
N SER A 207 -37.11 -5.95 11.63
CA SER A 207 -37.40 -5.66 13.04
C SER A 207 -37.43 -4.15 13.34
N PHE A 208 -36.95 -3.32 12.40
CA PHE A 208 -36.97 -1.86 12.51
C PHE A 208 -38.22 -1.27 11.84
N SER A 209 -38.60 -0.06 12.25
CA SER A 209 -39.71 0.66 11.60
C SER A 209 -39.39 0.90 10.11
N PRO A 210 -40.38 0.80 9.20
CA PRO A 210 -40.18 1.01 7.76
C PRO A 210 -39.34 2.23 7.35
N PRO A 211 -39.54 3.45 7.90
CA PRO A 211 -38.72 4.60 7.52
C PRO A 211 -37.23 4.42 7.89
N THR A 212 -36.94 3.86 9.06
CA THR A 212 -35.57 3.57 9.50
C THR A 212 -34.90 2.54 8.60
N THR A 213 -35.60 1.45 8.27
CA THR A 213 -35.12 0.42 7.34
C THR A 213 -34.74 1.04 5.99
N VAL A 214 -35.62 1.86 5.42
CA VAL A 214 -35.38 2.52 4.13
C VAL A 214 -34.15 3.44 4.19
N ILE A 215 -34.00 4.23 5.26
CA ILE A 215 -32.83 5.11 5.43
C ILE A 215 -31.54 4.29 5.50
N LEU A 216 -31.51 3.22 6.30
CA LEU A 216 -30.34 2.36 6.45
C LEU A 216 -29.94 1.69 5.12
N LEU A 217 -30.93 1.22 4.34
CA LEU A 217 -30.70 0.63 3.03
C LEU A 217 -30.21 1.64 2.00
N ILE A 218 -30.75 2.87 2.00
CA ILE A 218 -30.27 3.94 1.09
C ILE A 218 -28.82 4.29 1.39
N LEU A 219 -28.47 4.45 2.67
CA LEU A 219 -27.10 4.74 3.09
C LEU A 219 -26.15 3.60 2.73
N LEU A 220 -26.56 2.33 2.94
CA LEU A 220 -25.79 1.16 2.52
C LEU A 220 -25.60 1.12 1.00
N CYS A 221 -26.65 1.41 0.22
CA CYS A 221 -26.56 1.48 -1.25
C CYS A 221 -25.57 2.56 -1.71
N PHE A 222 -25.64 3.75 -1.12
CA PHE A 222 -24.74 4.84 -1.46
C PHE A 222 -23.28 4.49 -1.13
N GLU A 223 -23.05 3.96 0.07
CA GLU A 223 -21.75 3.48 0.51
C GLU A 223 -21.21 2.40 -0.45
N ALA A 224 -21.98 1.35 -0.68
CA ALA A 224 -21.57 0.23 -1.51
C ALA A 224 -21.30 0.66 -2.96
N LEU A 225 -22.11 1.55 -3.54
CA LEU A 225 -21.87 2.06 -4.89
C LEU A 225 -20.58 2.89 -4.97
N LEU A 226 -20.38 3.80 -4.01
CA LEU A 226 -19.20 4.66 -3.96
C LEU A 226 -17.93 3.81 -3.84
N PHE A 227 -17.90 2.88 -2.88
CA PHE A 227 -16.74 2.04 -2.66
C PHE A 227 -16.53 1.03 -3.77
N LEU A 228 -17.57 0.44 -4.35
CA LEU A 228 -17.44 -0.45 -5.51
C LEU A 228 -16.73 0.25 -6.67
N ILE A 229 -17.14 1.46 -7.02
CA ILE A 229 -16.52 2.22 -8.13
C ILE A 229 -15.07 2.54 -7.78
N PHE A 230 -14.84 3.16 -6.62
CA PHE A 230 -13.52 3.60 -6.22
C PHE A 230 -12.52 2.43 -6.11
N THR A 231 -12.89 1.35 -5.42
CA THR A 231 -11.98 0.22 -5.22
C THR A 231 -11.82 -0.63 -6.46
N SER A 232 -12.82 -0.72 -7.36
CA SER A 232 -12.64 -1.41 -8.65
C SER A 232 -11.63 -0.70 -9.54
N VAL A 233 -11.68 0.63 -9.59
CA VAL A 233 -10.68 1.43 -10.33
C VAL A 233 -9.30 1.25 -9.70
N MET A 234 -9.18 1.39 -8.38
CA MET A 234 -7.90 1.20 -7.70
C MET A 234 -7.34 -0.21 -7.90
N PHE A 235 -8.16 -1.25 -7.73
CA PHE A 235 -7.78 -2.63 -7.99
C PHE A 235 -7.28 -2.82 -9.43
N GLY A 236 -8.02 -2.32 -10.42
CA GLY A 236 -7.63 -2.39 -11.83
C GLY A 236 -6.30 -1.68 -12.11
N THR A 237 -6.10 -0.48 -11.53
CA THR A 237 -4.83 0.26 -11.68
C THR A 237 -3.64 -0.47 -11.05
N GLN A 238 -3.83 -1.08 -9.88
CA GLN A 238 -2.76 -1.84 -9.23
C GLN A 238 -2.42 -3.11 -10.01
N VAL A 239 -3.44 -3.85 -10.47
CA VAL A 239 -3.22 -5.05 -11.30
C VAL A 239 -2.49 -4.67 -12.59
N HIS A 240 -2.91 -3.59 -13.26
CA HIS A 240 -2.20 -3.08 -14.43
C HIS A 240 -0.75 -2.73 -14.10
N SER A 241 -0.50 -1.98 -13.02
CA SER A 241 0.85 -1.61 -12.57
C SER A 241 1.72 -2.83 -12.26
N ILE A 242 1.18 -3.89 -11.66
CA ILE A 242 1.91 -5.13 -11.41
C ILE A 242 2.23 -5.86 -12.71
N CYS A 243 1.25 -5.98 -13.63
CA CYS A 243 1.43 -6.67 -14.91
C CYS A 243 2.41 -5.96 -15.85
N THR A 244 2.53 -4.63 -15.74
CA THR A 244 3.46 -3.80 -16.52
C THR A 244 4.76 -3.48 -15.78
N ASP A 245 4.93 -4.01 -14.56
CA ASP A 245 6.04 -3.72 -13.65
C ASP A 245 6.34 -2.21 -13.52
N GLU A 246 5.29 -1.39 -13.44
CA GLU A 246 5.40 0.07 -13.46
C GLU A 246 4.62 0.68 -12.30
N THR A 247 5.31 1.47 -11.47
CA THR A 247 4.68 2.22 -10.38
C THR A 247 3.89 3.42 -10.92
N SER A 248 2.94 3.93 -10.14
CA SER A 248 2.20 5.14 -10.52
C SER A 248 3.09 6.36 -10.69
N ILE A 249 4.22 6.45 -9.97
CA ILE A 249 5.21 7.52 -10.13
C ILE A 249 5.96 7.40 -11.46
N GLU A 250 6.43 6.19 -11.81
CA GLU A 250 7.07 5.92 -13.10
C GLU A 250 6.14 6.27 -14.26
N ARG A 251 4.86 5.90 -14.16
CA ARG A 251 3.84 6.23 -15.16
C ARG A 251 3.63 7.72 -15.36
N LEU A 252 3.73 8.51 -14.30
CA LEU A 252 3.63 9.97 -14.39
C LEU A 252 4.87 10.58 -15.03
N LYS A 253 6.06 10.04 -14.75
CA LYS A 253 7.33 10.49 -15.34
C LYS A 253 7.49 10.11 -16.81
N ARG A 254 6.97 8.95 -17.22
CA ARG A 254 7.08 8.42 -18.58
C ARG A 254 6.04 8.98 -19.56
N LYS A 255 5.16 9.90 -19.14
CA LYS A 255 4.16 10.50 -20.05
C LYS A 255 4.78 11.10 -21.32
N ASP A 256 6.07 11.43 -21.27
CA ASP A 256 6.81 12.08 -22.35
C ASP A 256 7.71 11.13 -23.17
N GLN A 257 7.66 9.79 -22.96
CA GLN A 257 8.55 8.82 -23.64
C GLN A 257 7.80 7.62 -24.30
N PRO A 258 8.29 7.09 -25.44
CA PRO A 258 7.72 5.92 -26.12
C PRO A 258 7.78 4.63 -25.29
N ARG A 259 6.85 3.70 -25.56
CA ARG A 259 6.57 2.53 -24.72
C ARG A 259 7.36 1.30 -25.16
N GLU A 260 8.25 0.77 -24.32
CA GLU A 260 8.71 -0.63 -24.44
C GLU A 260 7.79 -1.52 -23.61
N HIS A 261 7.09 -2.46 -24.26
CA HIS A 261 6.07 -3.30 -23.63
C HIS A 261 6.67 -4.65 -23.26
N THR A 262 6.95 -4.87 -21.98
CA THR A 262 7.24 -6.20 -21.45
C THR A 262 6.23 -6.53 -20.37
N ALA A 263 5.08 -7.07 -20.77
CA ALA A 263 4.17 -7.70 -19.81
C ALA A 263 4.94 -8.82 -19.11
N SER A 264 5.23 -8.62 -17.82
CA SER A 264 6.15 -9.49 -17.08
C SER A 264 5.36 -10.32 -16.08
N TRP A 265 5.09 -11.58 -16.44
CA TRP A 265 4.49 -12.54 -15.52
C TRP A 265 5.37 -12.79 -14.27
N ARG A 266 6.67 -12.48 -14.37
CA ARG A 266 7.61 -12.52 -13.24
C ARG A 266 7.21 -11.53 -12.14
N SER A 267 6.84 -10.30 -12.48
CA SER A 267 6.50 -9.26 -11.50
C SER A 267 5.21 -9.57 -10.74
N VAL A 268 4.26 -10.25 -11.40
CA VAL A 268 3.06 -10.82 -10.74
C VAL A 268 3.45 -11.88 -9.71
N LYS A 269 4.31 -12.83 -10.08
CA LYS A 269 4.77 -13.88 -9.16
C LYS A 269 5.53 -13.31 -7.97
N GLU A 270 6.41 -12.33 -8.20
CA GLU A 270 7.14 -11.63 -7.13
C GLU A 270 6.16 -10.95 -6.16
N THR A 271 5.15 -10.25 -6.68
CA THR A 271 4.17 -9.56 -5.81
C THR A 271 3.35 -10.55 -4.96
N PHE A 272 2.90 -11.67 -5.55
CA PHE A 272 1.95 -12.57 -4.90
C PHE A 272 2.59 -13.75 -4.13
N GLY A 273 3.89 -13.99 -4.26
CA GLY A 273 4.60 -15.01 -3.49
C GLY A 273 4.95 -16.29 -4.25
N GLY A 274 5.17 -16.21 -5.58
CA GLY A 274 5.54 -17.33 -6.44
C GLY A 274 4.44 -17.72 -7.42
N ASP A 275 4.36 -19.00 -7.77
CA ASP A 275 3.35 -19.52 -8.70
C ASP A 275 1.93 -19.39 -8.15
N PHE A 276 0.96 -19.41 -9.08
CA PHE A 276 -0.45 -19.30 -8.75
C PHE A 276 -0.87 -20.35 -7.72
N SER A 277 -1.45 -19.89 -6.62
CA SER A 277 -1.93 -20.73 -5.53
C SER A 277 -3.01 -20.00 -4.72
N LEU A 278 -3.75 -20.72 -3.88
CA LEU A 278 -4.74 -20.11 -2.97
C LEU A 278 -4.12 -19.07 -2.03
N ASN A 279 -2.80 -19.11 -1.80
CA ASN A 279 -2.08 -18.12 -1.02
C ASN A 279 -2.07 -16.73 -1.67
N TRP A 280 -2.35 -16.62 -2.97
CA TRP A 280 -2.47 -15.30 -3.61
C TRP A 280 -3.58 -14.47 -2.98
N PHE A 281 -4.67 -15.13 -2.57
CA PHE A 281 -5.83 -14.52 -1.94
C PHE A 281 -5.74 -14.48 -0.41
N ASN A 282 -4.71 -15.09 0.18
CA ASN A 282 -4.59 -15.19 1.64
C ASN A 282 -3.78 -13.98 2.21
N PRO A 283 -4.40 -13.07 2.98
CA PRO A 283 -3.69 -11.92 3.56
C PRO A 283 -2.69 -12.31 4.67
N PHE A 284 -2.73 -13.54 5.17
CA PHE A 284 -1.79 -14.05 6.17
C PHE A 284 -0.55 -14.67 5.53
N SER A 285 -0.58 -14.92 4.22
CA SER A 285 0.62 -15.33 3.49
C SER A 285 1.54 -14.12 3.29
N ARG A 286 2.85 -14.35 3.40
CA ARG A 286 3.84 -13.31 3.13
C ARG A 286 3.93 -13.09 1.61
N PRO A 287 4.06 -11.84 1.13
CA PRO A 287 4.55 -11.61 -0.22
C PRO A 287 5.95 -12.21 -0.34
N TRP A 288 6.40 -12.44 -1.57
CA TRP A 288 7.78 -12.86 -1.78
C TRP A 288 8.69 -11.78 -1.21
N GLN A 289 9.53 -12.15 -0.25
CA GLN A 289 10.60 -11.28 0.22
C GLN A 289 11.84 -11.77 -0.53
N PRO A 290 12.40 -10.98 -1.46
CA PRO A 290 13.82 -11.17 -1.76
C PRO A 290 14.56 -11.05 -0.42
N GLU A 291 15.63 -11.83 -0.23
CA GLU A 291 16.57 -11.55 0.86
C GLU A 291 16.84 -10.04 0.84
N THR A 292 16.80 -9.38 2.02
CA THR A 292 17.25 -7.99 2.11
C THR A 292 18.56 -7.91 1.34
N PRO A 293 18.65 -7.09 0.28
CA PRO A 293 19.83 -7.05 -0.55
C PRO A 293 21.01 -6.96 0.39
N SER A 294 21.91 -7.95 0.38
CA SER A 294 23.18 -7.73 1.06
C SER A 294 23.81 -6.50 0.41
N ASP A 295 24.79 -5.87 1.05
CA ASP A 295 25.47 -4.73 0.43
C ASP A 295 25.94 -5.08 -1.00
N LYS A 296 26.24 -6.37 -1.26
CA LYS A 296 26.60 -6.93 -2.58
C LYS A 296 25.46 -6.99 -3.61
N ASP A 297 24.20 -7.08 -3.18
CA ASP A 297 23.04 -7.09 -4.09
C ASP A 297 22.60 -5.67 -4.46
N LEU A 298 22.81 -4.70 -3.55
CA LEU A 298 22.81 -3.28 -3.87
C LEU A 298 23.91 -2.96 -4.90
N VAL A 299 25.11 -3.51 -4.72
CA VAL A 299 26.21 -3.43 -5.71
C VAL A 299 25.82 -4.04 -7.05
N ARG A 300 25.17 -5.22 -7.07
CA ARG A 300 24.73 -5.85 -8.33
C ARG A 300 23.62 -5.09 -9.04
N GLN A 301 22.64 -4.53 -8.32
CA GLN A 301 21.61 -3.68 -8.94
C GLN A 301 22.24 -2.45 -9.57
N VAL A 302 23.16 -1.81 -8.84
CA VAL A 302 23.94 -0.68 -9.35
C VAL A 302 24.78 -1.11 -10.57
N SER A 303 25.43 -2.27 -10.53
CA SER A 303 26.23 -2.84 -11.64
C SER A 303 25.41 -3.24 -12.88
N SER A 304 24.19 -3.72 -12.73
CA SER A 304 23.33 -4.12 -13.86
C SER A 304 22.85 -2.94 -14.71
N LEU A 305 22.89 -1.71 -14.17
CA LEU A 305 22.72 -0.51 -14.96
C LEU A 305 23.85 -0.30 -15.98
N SER A 306 25.09 -0.76 -15.71
CA SER A 306 26.22 -0.48 -16.62
C SER A 306 26.11 -1.19 -17.96
N ASP A 307 25.54 -2.40 -17.99
CA ASP A 307 25.37 -3.16 -19.24
C ASP A 307 24.21 -2.62 -20.11
N SER A 308 23.27 -1.88 -19.50
CA SER A 308 22.13 -1.31 -20.23
C SER A 308 22.42 0.10 -20.74
N THR A 309 23.26 0.88 -20.06
CA THR A 309 23.72 2.20 -20.54
C THR A 309 24.78 2.14 -21.64
N GLU A 310 25.56 1.06 -21.78
CA GLU A 310 26.51 0.89 -22.90
C GLU A 310 25.81 0.79 -24.28
N THR A 311 24.49 0.65 -24.34
CA THR A 311 23.72 0.62 -25.61
C THR A 311 22.95 1.90 -25.93
N THR A 312 22.98 2.92 -25.06
CA THR A 312 22.17 4.15 -25.23
C THR A 312 22.97 5.45 -25.25
N GLU A 313 24.31 5.40 -25.30
CA GLU A 313 25.18 6.59 -25.27
C GLU A 313 25.15 7.49 -26.53
N GLU A 314 24.27 7.26 -27.52
CA GLU A 314 24.20 8.16 -28.68
C GLU A 314 23.14 9.27 -28.62
N GLN A 315 22.25 9.33 -27.62
CA GLN A 315 21.23 10.39 -27.59
C GLN A 315 20.84 10.83 -26.18
N SER A 316 21.46 11.91 -25.69
CA SER A 316 20.82 13.08 -25.05
C SER A 316 21.76 13.76 -24.05
N GLU A 317 22.51 14.76 -24.53
CA GLU A 317 22.95 15.86 -23.68
C GLU A 317 21.74 16.73 -23.36
N GLU A 318 21.29 16.76 -22.09
CA GLU A 318 20.87 17.97 -21.36
C GLU A 318 20.12 17.60 -20.06
N ILE A 319 20.64 18.16 -18.95
CA ILE A 319 20.04 18.53 -17.65
C ILE A 319 21.00 18.10 -16.52
N LYS A 320 21.85 19.05 -16.11
CA LYS A 320 22.61 18.96 -14.85
C LYS A 320 21.68 19.33 -13.69
N ASP A 321 21.26 18.33 -12.92
CA ASP A 321 20.66 18.52 -11.59
C ASP A 321 21.77 18.50 -10.51
N GLU A 322 21.76 19.46 -9.59
CA GLU A 322 22.76 19.69 -8.52
C GLU A 322 22.89 18.57 -7.44
N ASP A 323 22.26 17.41 -7.64
CA ASP A 323 22.13 16.32 -6.64
C ASP A 323 22.78 14.99 -7.07
N SER A 324 23.54 14.97 -8.17
CA SER A 324 24.31 13.81 -8.63
C SER A 324 25.78 13.88 -8.20
N ILE A 325 26.38 12.72 -7.91
CA ILE A 325 27.84 12.60 -7.77
C ILE A 325 28.30 11.66 -8.88
N GLU A 326 29.15 12.20 -9.74
CA GLU A 326 29.80 11.49 -10.83
C GLU A 326 31.17 11.01 -10.35
N VAL A 327 31.49 9.73 -10.59
CA VAL A 327 32.81 9.17 -10.24
C VAL A 327 33.78 9.59 -11.34
N ILE A 328 34.69 10.51 -11.02
CA ILE A 328 35.75 10.99 -11.90
C ILE A 328 37.03 10.22 -11.57
N ASP A 329 37.72 9.74 -12.62
CA ASP A 329 39.01 9.04 -12.50
C ASP A 329 40.10 9.96 -11.92
N GLU A 330 40.87 9.46 -10.94
CA GLU A 330 42.22 9.94 -10.58
C GLU A 330 43.28 8.93 -11.02
#